data_AF-A0A0A7A3V2-F1
#
_entry.id   AF-A0A0A7A3V2-F1
#
_cell.length_a   1.000
_cell.length_b   1.000
_cell.length_c   1.000
_cell.angle_alpha   90.00
_cell.angle_beta   90.00
_cell.angle_gamma   90.00
#
_symmetry.space_group_name_H-M   'P 1'
#
loop_
_entity.id
_entity.type
_entity.pdbx_description
1 polymer ?
#
loop_
_entity_poly.entity_id
_entity_poly.type
_entity_poly.pdbx_seq_one_letter_code
_entity_poly.pdbx_strand_id
1 'polypeptide(L)' 'MKPAGNYWHCLRHSTSACSPATTGASYGREVPKDKHLTGKIFTQRIERNNLTLRTRIKRLGS' A
#
# COMPACT_ATOMS: atom_id res chain seq x y z
N MET A 1 34.57 -4.16 -37.05
CA MET A 1 33.43 -4.72 -36.28
C MET A 1 33.66 -4.38 -34.83
N LYS A 2 32.80 -3.57 -34.19
CA LYS A 2 33.00 -3.12 -32.80
C LYS A 2 32.53 -4.20 -31.83
N PRO A 3 33.27 -4.52 -30.75
CA PRO A 3 32.76 -5.40 -29.73
C PRO A 3 31.67 -4.66 -28.94
N ALA A 4 30.52 -5.31 -28.77
CA ALA A 4 29.45 -4.83 -27.90
C ALA A 4 29.93 -4.93 -26.45
N GLY A 5 30.56 -3.85 -25.97
CA GLY A 5 30.94 -3.70 -24.57
C GLY A 5 29.72 -3.84 -23.68
N ASN A 6 29.89 -4.60 -22.61
CA ASN A 6 28.85 -5.10 -21.72
C ASN A 6 28.04 -3.95 -21.09
N TYR A 7 26.87 -3.66 -21.65
CA TYR A 7 25.86 -2.74 -21.11
C TYR A 7 25.54 -2.99 -19.62
N TRP A 8 25.74 -4.24 -19.16
CA TRP A 8 25.60 -4.65 -17.78
C TRP A 8 26.51 -3.89 -16.79
N HIS A 9 27.64 -3.35 -17.24
CA HIS A 9 28.53 -2.58 -16.37
C HIS A 9 28.03 -1.15 -16.11
N CYS A 10 27.15 -0.61 -16.97
CA CYS A 10 26.53 0.71 -16.78
C CYS A 10 25.41 0.67 -15.72
N LEU A 11 24.71 -0.46 -15.57
CA LEU A 11 23.58 -0.57 -14.65
C LEU A 11 24.03 -0.66 -13.18
N ARG A 12 25.23 -1.17 -12.90
CA ARG A 12 25.77 -1.32 -11.53
C ARG A 12 26.19 0.02 -10.89
N HIS A 13 26.45 1.06 -11.69
CA HIS A 13 26.88 2.37 -11.17
C HIS A 13 25.74 3.42 -11.11
N SER A 14 24.51 3.05 -11.52
CA SER A 14 23.32 3.94 -11.49
C SER A 14 22.46 3.80 -10.23
N THR A 15 22.97 3.20 -9.15
CA THR A 15 22.36 3.23 -7.81
C THR A 15 22.95 4.32 -6.92
N SER A 16 23.50 5.38 -7.52
CA SER A 16 23.81 6.64 -6.84
C SER A 16 22.60 7.56 -6.94
N ALA A 17 22.00 7.86 -5.78
CA ALA A 17 20.90 8.82 -5.56
C ALA A 17 19.46 8.35 -5.84
N CYS A 18 19.03 7.28 -5.18
CA CYS A 18 17.72 7.34 -4.53
C CYS A 18 17.95 7.77 -3.08
N SER A 19 18.07 9.08 -2.85
CA SER A 19 17.87 9.63 -1.51
C SER A 19 16.45 9.26 -1.09
N PRO A 20 16.23 8.56 0.03
CA PRO A 20 14.89 8.43 0.60
C PRO A 20 14.51 9.78 1.22
N ALA A 21 14.32 10.81 0.40
CA ALA A 21 13.79 12.10 0.79
C ALA A 21 12.26 12.04 0.90
N THR A 22 11.76 10.97 1.51
CA THR A 22 10.46 10.91 2.19
C THR A 22 10.56 9.74 3.16
N THR A 23 11.37 9.89 4.21
CA THR A 23 11.10 9.13 5.43
C THR A 23 9.63 9.40 5.76
N GLY A 24 8.82 8.34 5.84
CA GLY A 24 7.39 8.40 6.04
C GLY A 24 7.03 8.95 7.42
N ALA A 25 7.29 10.23 7.65
CA ALA A 25 7.02 10.95 8.88
C ALA A 25 5.62 11.61 8.86
N SER A 26 4.61 10.92 8.31
CA SER A 26 3.24 11.47 8.25
C SER A 26 2.18 10.57 8.90
N TYR A 27 2.53 9.39 9.41
CA TYR A 27 1.62 8.56 10.22
C TYR A 27 1.78 8.78 11.74
N GLY A 28 2.52 9.82 12.15
CA GLY A 28 2.67 10.23 13.55
C GLY A 28 1.60 11.23 14.03
N ARG A 29 0.55 11.50 13.24
CA ARG A 29 -0.60 12.24 13.76
C ARG A 29 -1.46 11.28 14.56
N GLU A 30 -1.30 11.32 15.89
CA GLU A 30 -2.33 10.82 16.79
C GLU A 30 -3.66 11.46 16.38
N VAL A 31 -4.52 10.67 15.73
CA VAL A 31 -5.86 11.10 15.36
C VAL A 31 -6.58 11.30 16.70
N PRO A 32 -7.02 12.53 17.05
CA PRO A 32 -7.73 12.78 18.29
C PRO A 32 -8.80 11.71 18.53
N LYS A 33 -8.93 11.19 19.75
CA LYS A 33 -9.83 10.05 20.06
C LYS A 33 -11.27 10.29 19.59
N ASP A 34 -11.70 11.55 19.52
CA ASP A 34 -13.01 11.93 18.97
C ASP A 34 -13.15 11.62 17.47
N LYS A 35 -12.06 11.72 16.71
CA LYS A 35 -11.98 11.34 15.28
C LYS A 35 -11.80 9.83 15.08
N HIS A 36 -11.45 9.07 16.13
CA HIS A 36 -11.49 7.59 16.06
C HIS A 36 -12.93 7.08 15.91
N LEU A 37 -13.96 7.84 16.32
CA LEU A 37 -15.34 7.49 16.01
C LEU A 37 -15.61 7.56 14.50
N THR A 38 -15.07 8.56 13.80
CA THR A 38 -15.14 8.65 12.33
C THR A 38 -14.40 7.49 11.66
N GLY A 39 -13.20 7.15 12.14
CA GLY A 39 -12.43 6.01 11.64
C GLY A 39 -13.13 4.67 11.86
N LYS A 40 -13.56 4.37 13.10
CA LYS A 40 -14.24 3.12 13.47
C LYS A 40 -15.58 2.95 12.74
N ILE A 41 -16.40 4.00 12.64
CA ILE A 41 -17.71 3.89 11.99
C ILE A 41 -17.54 3.64 10.48
N PHE A 42 -16.59 4.31 9.83
CA PHE A 42 -16.34 4.16 8.40
C PHE A 42 -15.80 2.77 8.06
N THR A 43 -14.78 2.30 8.78
CA THR A 43 -14.20 0.96 8.54
C THR A 43 -15.19 -0.15 8.91
N GLN A 44 -15.90 -0.04 10.03
CA GLN A 44 -16.84 -1.07 10.48
C GLN A 44 -18.01 -1.27 9.51
N ARG A 45 -18.47 -0.21 8.82
CA ARG A 45 -19.54 -0.32 7.81
C ARG A 45 -19.07 -1.10 6.58
N ILE A 46 -17.83 -0.88 6.14
CA ILE A 46 -17.22 -1.61 5.02
C ILE A 46 -17.03 -3.09 5.39
N GLU A 47 -16.46 -3.35 6.57
CA GLU A 47 -16.24 -4.72 7.08
C GLU A 47 -17.54 -5.53 7.18
N ARG A 48 -18.61 -4.94 7.74
CA ARG A 48 -19.92 -5.59 7.86
C ARG A 48 -20.55 -5.88 6.50
N ASN A 49 -20.38 -4.99 5.53
CA ASN A 49 -20.87 -5.20 4.17
C ASN A 49 -20.15 -6.39 3.50
N ASN A 50 -18.82 -6.42 3.57
CA ASN A 50 -18.02 -7.52 3.02
C ASN A 50 -18.34 -8.87 3.66
N LEU A 51 -18.55 -8.91 4.99
CA LEU A 51 -18.96 -10.14 5.68
C LEU A 51 -20.31 -10.66 5.17
N THR A 52 -21.29 -9.75 5.03
CA THR A 52 -22.63 -10.09 4.52
C THR A 52 -22.57 -10.60 3.09
N LEU A 53 -21.81 -9.92 2.22
CA LEU A 53 -21.63 -10.31 0.83
C LEU A 53 -21.00 -11.71 0.70
N ARG A 54 -19.94 -12.00 1.47
CA ARG A 54 -19.31 -13.33 1.48
C ARG A 54 -20.29 -14.42 1.86
N THR A 55 -21.11 -14.19 2.90
CA THR A 55 -22.14 -15.16 3.32
C THR A 55 -23.20 -15.34 2.25
N ARG A 56 -23.66 -14.26 1.61
CA ARG A 56 -24.69 -14.34 0.56
C ARG A 56 -24.19 -15.08 -0.68
N ILE A 57 -22.99 -14.78 -1.16
CA ILE A 57 -22.39 -15.47 -2.31
C ILE A 57 -22.24 -16.96 -2.02
N LYS A 58 -21.75 -17.33 -0.83
CA LYS A 58 -21.65 -18.74 -0.42
C LYS A 58 -22.98 -19.48 -0.43
N ARG A 59 -24.09 -18.82 -0.08
CA ARG A 59 -25.44 -19.40 -0.09
C ARG A 59 -26.07 -19.48 -1.49
N LEU A 60 -25.61 -18.68 -2.44
CA LEU A 60 -26.11 -18.68 -3.82
C LEU A 60 -25.30 -19.60 -4.73
N GLY A 61 -24.04 -19.85 -4.40
CA GLY A 61 -23.18 -20.82 -5.09
C GLY A 61 -23.16 -22.21 -4.46
N SER A 62 -24.07 -22.46 -3.50
CA SER A 62 -24.32 -23.76 -2.87
C SER A 62 -25.60 -24.38 -3.41
#